data_AF-A0AA88SC49-F1
#
_entry.id   AF-A0AA88SC49-F1
#
_cell.length_a   1.000
_cell.length_b   1.000
_cell.length_c   1.000
_cell.angle_alpha   90.00
_cell.angle_beta   90.00
_cell.angle_gamma   90.00
#
_symmetry.space_group_name_H-M   'P 1'
#
loop_
_entity.id
_entity.type
_entity.pdbx_description
1 polymer ?
#
loop_
_entity_poly.entity_id
_entity_poly.type
_entity_poly.pdbx_seq_one_letter_code
_entity_poly.pdbx_strand_id
1 'polypeptide(L)'
;MRPRASGLYSALLETMRGIMSSFFYICIVCIAICIGVLDADVLVSVSGLEKSTVILPCKLRVASETPYIRWSTEKDVFERSGKESFQGEGYEGRVDVPEDQLLKGDCSLKLKNLTLADMGVYKSYQAVRRFKRSALVQEKWELLNSVELSVNEKKTAEKTFHEILVPTDDAGMNWPHSLVLVLSLLSCFLFY
;
A
#
# COMPACT_ATOMS: atom_id res chain seq x y z
N MET A 1 -41.52 59.76 -35.27
CA MET A 1 -41.21 58.31 -35.38
C MET A 1 -39.94 58.02 -34.58
N ARG A 2 -40.04 57.31 -33.45
CA ARG A 2 -38.89 56.84 -32.66
C ARG A 2 -38.71 55.34 -32.87
N PRO A 3 -37.59 54.90 -33.45
CA PRO A 3 -37.03 53.59 -33.11
C PRO A 3 -35.51 53.70 -32.92
N ARG A 4 -35.04 53.63 -31.67
CA ARG A 4 -33.58 53.48 -31.37
C ARG A 4 -33.31 52.69 -30.09
N ALA A 5 -34.30 52.58 -29.20
CA ALA A 5 -34.19 51.84 -27.94
C ALA A 5 -34.17 50.31 -28.12
N SER A 6 -34.81 49.77 -29.17
CA SER A 6 -34.90 48.32 -29.40
C SER A 6 -33.55 47.67 -29.76
N GLY A 7 -32.74 48.33 -30.59
CA GLY A 7 -31.41 47.83 -30.97
C GLY A 7 -30.38 47.92 -29.85
N LEU A 8 -30.53 48.89 -28.94
CA LEU A 8 -29.67 48.99 -27.76
C LEU A 8 -29.99 47.90 -26.74
N TYR A 9 -31.28 47.59 -26.54
CA TYR A 9 -31.71 46.52 -25.65
C TYR A 9 -31.28 45.14 -26.15
N SER A 10 -31.35 44.88 -27.46
CA SER A 10 -30.87 43.60 -28.02
C SER A 10 -29.35 43.44 -27.85
N ALA A 11 -28.56 44.49 -28.08
CA ALA A 11 -27.11 44.45 -27.88
C ALA A 11 -26.74 44.27 -26.39
N LEU A 12 -27.48 44.89 -25.47
CA LEU A 12 -27.32 44.68 -24.04
C LEU A 12 -27.67 43.24 -23.62
N LEU A 13 -28.74 42.65 -24.16
CA LEU A 13 -29.09 41.26 -23.88
C LEU A 13 -28.03 40.28 -24.41
N GLU A 14 -27.45 40.54 -25.57
CA GLU A 14 -26.40 39.67 -26.15
C GLU A 14 -25.09 39.74 -25.34
N THR A 15 -24.68 40.95 -24.93
CA THR A 15 -23.50 41.13 -24.07
C THR A 15 -23.70 40.49 -22.70
N MET A 16 -24.87 40.68 -22.08
CA MET A 16 -25.21 40.00 -20.83
C MET A 16 -25.24 38.48 -20.98
N ARG A 17 -25.78 37.95 -22.10
CA ARG A 17 -25.77 36.51 -22.40
C ARG A 17 -24.35 35.95 -22.54
N GLY A 18 -23.45 36.67 -23.19
CA GLY A 18 -22.05 36.28 -23.32
C GLY A 18 -21.30 36.27 -21.99
N ILE A 19 -21.52 37.31 -21.17
CA ILE A 19 -20.94 37.43 -19.82
C ILE A 19 -21.45 36.29 -18.93
N MET A 20 -22.76 36.04 -18.91
CA MET A 20 -23.35 34.93 -18.15
C MET A 20 -22.80 33.58 -18.60
N SER A 21 -22.73 33.32 -19.92
CA SER A 21 -22.16 32.09 -20.48
C SER A 21 -20.70 31.87 -20.09
N SER A 22 -19.90 32.95 -20.10
CA SER A 22 -18.50 32.92 -19.65
C SER A 22 -18.38 32.59 -18.17
N PHE A 23 -19.20 33.18 -17.30
CA PHE A 23 -19.23 32.83 -15.88
C PHE A 23 -19.66 31.38 -15.65
N PHE A 24 -20.68 30.89 -16.36
CA PHE A 24 -21.08 29.47 -16.28
C PHE A 24 -19.94 28.54 -16.69
N TYR A 25 -19.21 28.87 -17.77
CA TYR A 25 -18.07 28.09 -18.22
C TYR A 25 -16.92 28.10 -17.20
N ILE A 26 -16.59 29.26 -16.63
CA ILE A 26 -15.58 29.38 -15.56
C ILE A 26 -16.01 28.56 -14.34
N CYS A 27 -17.27 28.66 -13.92
CA CYS A 27 -17.80 27.85 -12.81
C CYS A 27 -17.69 26.35 -13.10
N ILE A 28 -18.02 25.88 -14.30
CA ILE A 28 -17.90 24.47 -14.70
C ILE A 28 -16.44 24.03 -14.64
N VAL A 29 -15.51 24.82 -15.17
CA VAL A 29 -14.07 24.52 -15.13
C VAL A 29 -13.57 24.51 -13.68
N CYS A 30 -13.94 25.49 -12.86
CA CYS A 30 -13.59 25.54 -11.44
C CYS A 30 -14.17 24.34 -10.67
N ILE A 31 -15.43 23.98 -10.92
CA ILE A 31 -16.06 22.81 -10.30
C ILE A 31 -15.35 21.52 -10.73
N ALA A 32 -15.02 21.37 -12.02
CA ALA A 32 -14.29 20.20 -12.52
C ALA A 32 -12.89 20.08 -11.89
N ILE A 33 -12.16 21.19 -11.76
CA ILE A 33 -10.87 21.24 -11.06
C ILE A 33 -11.04 20.89 -9.58
N CYS A 34 -12.05 21.45 -8.90
CA CYS A 34 -12.34 21.14 -7.50
C CYS A 34 -12.72 19.67 -7.29
N ILE A 35 -13.50 19.07 -8.18
CA ILE A 35 -13.87 17.65 -8.11
C ILE A 35 -12.62 16.76 -8.18
N GLY A 36 -11.66 17.07 -9.07
CA GLY A 36 -10.40 16.33 -9.14
C GLY A 36 -9.51 16.43 -7.90
N VAL A 37 -9.71 17.48 -7.08
CA VAL A 37 -8.98 17.69 -5.81
C VAL A 37 -9.71 17.04 -4.62
N LEU A 38 -11.01 16.80 -4.73
CA LEU A 38 -11.85 16.31 -3.63
C LEU A 38 -11.94 14.78 -3.52
N ASP A 39 -11.50 14.04 -4.54
CA ASP A 39 -11.79 12.59 -4.67
C ASP A 39 -10.53 11.71 -4.76
N ALA A 40 -9.45 12.11 -4.09
CA ALA A 40 -8.36 11.19 -3.83
C ALA A 40 -8.57 10.55 -2.45
N ASP A 41 -9.29 9.42 -2.41
CA ASP A 41 -9.05 8.43 -1.36
C ASP A 41 -7.56 8.04 -1.44
N VAL A 42 -6.74 8.62 -0.57
CA VAL A 42 -5.29 8.43 -0.59
C VAL A 42 -4.99 7.00 -0.18
N LEU A 43 -4.92 6.11 -1.18
CA LEU A 43 -4.43 4.75 -1.00
C LEU A 43 -2.90 4.79 -0.95
N VAL A 44 -2.33 4.54 0.22
CA VAL A 44 -0.87 4.49 0.40
C VAL A 44 -0.40 3.07 0.12
N SER A 45 0.56 2.88 -0.78
CA SER A 45 1.17 1.56 -1.02
C SER A 45 2.41 1.37 -0.12
N VAL A 46 2.45 0.25 0.60
CA VAL A 46 3.60 -0.21 1.38
C VAL A 46 3.97 -1.61 0.91
N SER A 47 5.27 -1.87 0.74
CA SER A 47 5.77 -3.21 0.43
C SER A 47 6.69 -3.72 1.52
N GLY A 48 6.61 -5.01 1.80
CA GLY A 48 7.46 -5.71 2.75
C GLY A 48 8.00 -7.01 2.15
N LEU A 49 9.03 -7.56 2.79
CA LEU A 49 9.53 -8.90 2.47
C LEU A 49 8.93 -9.90 3.46
N GLU A 50 8.74 -11.14 3.04
CA GLU A 50 8.35 -12.22 3.94
C GLU A 50 9.28 -12.28 5.16
N LYS A 51 8.71 -12.48 6.35
CA LYS A 51 9.39 -12.50 7.66
C LYS A 51 10.02 -11.16 8.08
N SER A 52 9.81 -10.08 7.32
CA SER A 52 10.26 -8.74 7.71
C SER A 52 9.24 -8.04 8.62
N THR A 53 9.58 -6.81 9.03
CA THR A 53 8.67 -5.91 9.73
C THR A 53 8.41 -4.69 8.85
N VAL A 54 7.16 -4.24 8.81
CA VAL A 54 6.73 -3.02 8.13
C VAL A 54 6.01 -2.09 9.10
N ILE A 55 5.92 -0.82 8.70
CA ILE A 55 5.17 0.21 9.41
C ILE A 55 4.11 0.72 8.45
N LEU A 56 2.84 0.53 8.80
CA LEU A 56 1.71 1.08 8.05
C LEU A 56 1.45 2.50 8.56
N PRO A 57 1.64 3.53 7.73
CA PRO A 57 1.62 4.92 8.20
C PRO A 57 0.22 5.35 8.62
N CYS A 58 0.13 6.10 9.73
CA CYS A 58 -1.09 6.73 10.20
C CYS A 58 -0.78 7.94 11.08
N LYS A 59 -1.53 9.02 10.90
CA LYS A 59 -1.48 10.21 11.77
C LYS A 59 -2.87 10.53 12.28
N LEU A 60 -2.98 10.83 13.58
CA LEU A 60 -4.23 11.28 14.17
C LEU A 60 -4.65 12.61 13.55
N ARG A 61 -5.95 12.76 13.28
CA ARG A 61 -6.51 14.04 12.82
C ARG A 61 -6.81 14.96 14.00
N VAL A 62 -7.22 14.39 15.12
CA VAL A 62 -7.58 15.11 16.33
C VAL A 62 -6.67 14.67 17.48
N ALA A 63 -6.00 15.60 18.14
CA ALA A 63 -5.25 15.27 19.35
C ALA A 63 -6.21 15.02 20.53
N SER A 64 -5.87 14.05 21.38
CA SER A 64 -6.64 13.69 22.58
C SER A 64 -5.67 13.19 23.64
N GLU A 65 -5.97 13.43 24.92
CA GLU A 65 -5.21 12.87 26.05
C GLU A 65 -5.37 11.33 26.13
N THR A 66 -6.52 10.83 25.71
CA THR A 66 -6.81 9.40 25.60
C THR A 66 -7.19 9.08 24.15
N PRO A 67 -6.21 9.00 23.24
CA PRO A 67 -6.48 8.61 21.86
C PRO A 67 -6.98 7.18 21.82
N TYR A 68 -8.02 6.94 21.02
CA TYR A 68 -8.60 5.63 20.81
C TYR A 68 -8.61 5.34 19.31
N ILE A 69 -7.87 4.30 18.93
CA ILE A 69 -7.64 3.94 17.53
C ILE A 69 -7.95 2.47 17.27
N ARG A 70 -8.30 2.21 16.01
CA ARG A 70 -8.53 0.86 15.49
C ARG A 70 -7.88 0.71 14.12
N TRP A 71 -7.30 -0.45 13.89
CA TRP A 71 -6.88 -0.94 12.58
C TRP A 71 -7.68 -2.17 12.21
N SER A 72 -8.15 -2.21 10.97
CA SER A 72 -8.90 -3.35 10.43
C SER A 72 -8.57 -3.58 8.96
N THR A 73 -8.75 -4.82 8.51
CA THR A 73 -8.91 -5.18 7.10
C THR A 73 -10.38 -5.52 6.88
N GLU A 74 -10.69 -6.74 6.42
CA GLU A 74 -11.99 -7.38 6.53
C GLU A 74 -12.27 -7.90 7.96
N LYS A 75 -11.21 -8.00 8.78
CA LYS A 75 -11.26 -8.42 10.17
C LYS A 75 -10.58 -7.38 11.06
N ASP A 76 -10.83 -7.46 12.36
CA ASP A 76 -10.09 -6.64 13.32
C ASP A 76 -8.62 -7.06 13.32
N VAL A 77 -7.72 -6.07 13.32
CA VAL A 77 -6.26 -6.28 13.33
C VAL A 77 -5.68 -5.83 14.65
N PHE A 78 -5.99 -4.59 15.07
CA PHE A 78 -5.44 -4.01 16.28
C PHE A 78 -6.34 -2.90 16.80
N GLU A 79 -6.46 -2.77 18.11
CA GLU A 79 -7.19 -1.70 18.76
C GLU A 79 -6.44 -1.24 20.02
N ARG A 80 -6.38 0.08 20.28
CA ARG A 80 -5.72 0.63 21.47
C ARG A 80 -6.44 1.85 22.01
N SER A 81 -6.71 1.83 23.32
CA SER A 81 -7.27 2.94 24.09
C SER A 81 -6.37 3.19 25.31
N GLY A 82 -5.54 4.22 25.24
CA GLY A 82 -4.49 4.45 26.24
C GLY A 82 -3.53 3.26 26.35
N LYS A 83 -3.45 2.64 27.54
CA LYS A 83 -2.56 1.50 27.83
C LYS A 83 -3.10 0.15 27.37
N GLU A 84 -4.43 0.04 27.24
CA GLU A 84 -5.06 -1.22 26.88
C GLU A 84 -5.02 -1.40 25.37
N SER A 85 -4.74 -2.62 24.92
CA SER A 85 -4.78 -2.96 23.51
C SER A 85 -5.28 -4.37 23.28
N PHE A 86 -5.96 -4.53 22.14
CA PHE A 86 -6.44 -5.79 21.61
C PHE A 86 -5.72 -6.08 20.29
N GLN A 87 -5.44 -7.36 20.04
CA GLN A 87 -4.88 -7.85 18.79
C GLN A 87 -5.85 -8.86 18.19
N GLY A 88 -6.17 -8.70 16.92
CA GLY A 88 -7.08 -9.59 16.21
C GLY A 88 -6.49 -10.97 15.97
N GLU A 89 -7.38 -11.91 15.63
CA GLU A 89 -7.01 -13.29 15.33
C GLU A 89 -6.00 -13.35 14.17
N GLY A 90 -4.89 -14.05 14.40
CA GLY A 90 -3.79 -14.18 13.44
C GLY A 90 -2.76 -13.06 13.51
N TYR A 91 -2.98 -12.01 14.31
CA TYR A 91 -2.05 -10.89 14.49
C TYR A 91 -1.32 -10.91 15.85
N GLU A 92 -1.58 -11.90 16.68
CA GLU A 92 -1.08 -11.99 18.06
C GLU A 92 0.45 -11.94 18.14
N GLY A 93 0.95 -10.99 18.95
CA GLY A 93 2.37 -10.72 19.13
C GLY A 93 3.06 -10.06 17.92
N ARG A 94 2.35 -9.86 16.81
CA ARG A 94 2.90 -9.32 15.55
C ARG A 94 2.60 -7.84 15.36
N VAL A 95 1.54 -7.33 15.97
CA VAL A 95 1.08 -5.94 15.80
C VAL A 95 1.24 -5.08 17.04
N ASP A 96 1.59 -3.80 16.85
CA ASP A 96 1.59 -2.80 17.91
C ASP A 96 1.54 -1.37 17.34
N VAL A 97 0.91 -0.43 18.07
CA VAL A 97 0.97 1.03 17.84
C VAL A 97 1.51 1.69 19.11
N PRO A 98 2.82 1.90 19.28
CA PRO A 98 3.43 2.27 20.56
C PRO A 98 2.72 3.43 21.27
N GLU A 99 2.40 3.26 22.56
CA GLU A 99 1.62 4.25 23.33
C GLU A 99 2.25 5.65 23.32
N ASP A 100 3.58 5.73 23.46
CA ASP A 100 4.32 6.99 23.47
C ASP A 100 4.25 7.72 22.12
N GLN A 101 4.15 6.98 21.02
CA GLN A 101 4.00 7.52 19.67
C GLN A 101 2.55 7.94 19.42
N LEU A 102 1.59 7.14 19.90
CA LEU A 102 0.17 7.45 19.78
C LEU A 102 -0.19 8.75 20.50
N LEU A 103 0.36 8.98 21.70
CA LEU A 103 0.20 10.23 22.44
C LEU A 103 0.81 11.44 21.72
N LYS A 104 1.82 11.23 20.86
CA LYS A 104 2.41 12.26 19.99
C LYS A 104 1.66 12.43 18.66
N GLY A 105 0.55 11.71 18.47
CA GLY A 105 -0.28 11.76 17.27
C GLY A 105 0.10 10.77 16.17
N ASP A 106 1.04 9.85 16.43
CA ASP A 106 1.45 8.82 15.48
C ASP A 106 0.75 7.49 15.79
N CYS A 107 -0.20 7.13 14.93
CA CYS A 107 -0.99 5.90 15.04
C CYS A 107 -0.49 4.78 14.12
N SER A 108 0.74 4.89 13.60
CA SER A 108 1.28 3.94 12.63
C SER A 108 1.40 2.53 13.23
N LEU A 109 0.89 1.54 12.49
CA LEU A 109 0.89 0.14 12.92
C LEU A 109 2.21 -0.52 12.56
N LYS A 110 2.92 -1.04 13.56
CA LYS A 110 4.06 -1.92 13.34
C LYS A 110 3.57 -3.34 13.18
N LEU A 111 3.76 -3.94 12.01
CA LEU A 111 3.43 -5.34 11.72
C LEU A 111 4.72 -6.14 11.49
N LYS A 112 4.97 -7.12 12.35
CA LYS A 112 6.17 -7.97 12.35
C LYS A 112 5.90 -9.33 11.72
N ASN A 113 6.97 -9.99 11.28
CA ASN A 113 6.95 -11.35 10.74
C ASN A 113 5.87 -11.51 9.65
N LEU A 114 6.03 -10.73 8.58
CA LEU A 114 5.11 -10.73 7.45
C LEU A 114 4.98 -12.11 6.82
N THR A 115 3.76 -12.41 6.40
CA THR A 115 3.36 -13.60 5.64
C THR A 115 2.59 -13.15 4.40
N LEU A 116 2.47 -14.03 3.40
CA LEU A 116 1.66 -13.71 2.21
C LEU A 116 0.19 -13.46 2.56
N ALA A 117 -0.31 -14.04 3.66
CA ALA A 117 -1.66 -13.82 4.15
C ALA A 117 -1.89 -12.41 4.73
N ASP A 118 -0.82 -11.67 5.02
CA ASP A 118 -0.92 -10.29 5.52
C ASP A 118 -1.15 -9.26 4.40
N MET A 119 -1.12 -9.68 3.12
CA MET A 119 -1.38 -8.80 1.99
C MET A 119 -2.82 -8.26 2.02
N GLY A 120 -2.99 -7.02 1.57
CA GLY A 120 -4.31 -6.42 1.40
C GLY A 120 -4.40 -4.99 1.93
N VAL A 121 -5.63 -4.49 2.02
CA VAL A 121 -5.91 -3.10 2.39
C VAL A 121 -6.23 -3.01 3.88
N TYR A 122 -5.39 -2.25 4.59
CA TYR A 122 -5.54 -1.93 6.00
C TYR A 122 -6.13 -0.52 6.15
N LYS A 123 -7.15 -0.40 6.99
CA LYS A 123 -7.81 0.86 7.31
C LYS A 123 -7.57 1.21 8.76
N SER A 124 -7.30 2.48 9.02
CA SER A 124 -7.10 3.02 10.37
C SER A 124 -8.20 4.01 10.72
N TYR A 125 -8.63 3.98 11.97
CA TYR A 125 -9.73 4.80 12.47
C TYR A 125 -9.37 5.45 13.79
N GLN A 126 -9.93 6.64 14.02
CA GLN A 126 -9.90 7.35 15.30
C GLN A 126 -11.31 7.49 15.85
N ALA A 127 -11.50 7.19 17.13
CA ALA A 127 -12.74 7.52 17.82
C ALA A 127 -12.74 9.01 18.16
N VAL A 128 -13.77 9.72 17.69
CA VAL A 128 -14.01 11.13 17.97
C VAL A 128 -15.23 11.24 18.87
N ARG A 129 -15.02 11.79 20.07
CA ARG A 129 -16.09 12.05 21.04
C ARG A 129 -16.69 13.42 20.75
N ARG A 130 -18.00 13.48 20.50
CA ARG A 130 -18.75 14.72 20.30
C ARG A 130 -19.75 14.91 21.43
N PHE A 131 -19.69 16.05 22.11
CA PHE A 131 -20.68 16.42 23.12
C PHE A 131 -21.94 16.95 22.42
N LYS A 132 -23.10 16.35 22.70
CA LYS A 132 -24.39 16.90 22.29
C LYS A 132 -24.95 17.82 23.38
N ARG A 133 -25.84 18.74 22.98
CA ARG A 133 -26.50 19.75 23.85
C ARG A 133 -27.22 19.14 25.08
N SER A 134 -27.43 17.83 25.12
CA SER A 134 -28.07 17.06 26.20
C SER A 134 -27.10 16.22 27.07
N ALA A 135 -25.81 16.55 27.11
CA ALA A 135 -24.74 15.83 27.83
C ALA A 135 -24.39 14.42 27.33
N LEU A 136 -25.11 13.86 26.34
CA LEU A 136 -24.73 12.61 25.69
C LEU A 136 -23.44 12.80 24.89
N VAL A 137 -22.41 12.04 25.24
CA VAL A 137 -21.19 11.86 24.44
C VAL A 137 -21.51 10.87 23.34
N GLN A 138 -21.43 11.31 22.09
CA GLN A 138 -21.49 10.41 20.95
C GLN A 138 -20.06 10.08 20.51
N GLU A 139 -19.71 8.80 20.53
CA GLU A 139 -18.49 8.30 19.91
C GLU A 139 -18.75 8.03 18.42
N LYS A 140 -17.90 8.58 17.55
CA LYS A 140 -17.94 8.36 16.11
C LYS A 140 -16.56 7.95 15.63
N TRP A 141 -16.47 6.87 14.88
CA TRP A 141 -15.24 6.47 14.20
C TRP A 141 -15.04 7.28 12.93
N GLU A 142 -13.85 7.85 12.76
CA GLU A 142 -13.44 8.58 11.56
C GLU A 142 -12.24 7.87 10.92
N LEU A 143 -12.33 7.58 9.62
CA LEU A 143 -11.25 6.97 8.85
C LEU A 143 -10.07 7.95 8.78
N LEU A 144 -8.89 7.49 9.17
CA LEU A 144 -7.65 8.26 9.11
C LEU A 144 -6.91 7.99 7.81
N ASN A 145 -6.66 6.72 7.50
CA ASN A 145 -5.86 6.29 6.35
C ASN A 145 -6.28 4.92 5.80
N SER A 146 -5.97 4.67 4.53
CA SER A 146 -6.09 3.38 3.83
C SER A 146 -4.73 3.00 3.22
N VAL A 147 -4.19 1.84 3.61
CA VAL A 147 -2.85 1.38 3.21
C VAL A 147 -2.96 0.03 2.52
N GLU A 148 -2.50 -0.06 1.28
CA GLU A 148 -2.33 -1.33 0.58
C GLU A 148 -0.95 -1.92 0.90
N LEU A 149 -0.94 -3.11 1.52
CA LEU A 149 0.27 -3.86 1.85
C LEU A 149 0.50 -4.97 0.82
N SER A 150 1.66 -4.93 0.16
CA SER A 150 2.18 -6.02 -0.67
C SER A 150 3.32 -6.75 0.04
N VAL A 151 3.38 -8.07 -0.10
CA VAL A 151 4.44 -8.90 0.49
C VAL A 151 5.17 -9.65 -0.61
N ASN A 152 6.48 -9.46 -0.66
CA ASN A 152 7.36 -10.11 -1.62
C ASN A 152 8.05 -11.31 -0.97
N GLU A 153 8.12 -12.43 -1.69
CA GLU A 153 8.82 -13.62 -1.22
C GLU A 153 10.31 -13.35 -1.03
N LYS A 154 10.88 -13.95 0.00
CA LYS A 154 12.33 -13.95 0.18
C LYS A 154 12.92 -14.94 -0.83
N LYS A 155 13.53 -14.43 -1.91
CA LYS A 155 14.45 -15.24 -2.74
C LYS A 155 15.62 -15.66 -1.87
N THR A 156 15.49 -16.83 -1.26
CA THR A 156 16.62 -17.49 -0.63
C THR A 156 17.49 -17.94 -1.78
N ALA A 157 18.67 -17.30 -1.95
CA ALA A 157 19.68 -17.81 -2.86
C ALA A 157 19.84 -19.30 -2.56
N GLU A 158 19.53 -20.15 -3.55
CA GLU A 158 19.60 -21.58 -3.43
C GLU A 158 20.94 -21.96 -2.83
N LYS A 159 20.88 -22.48 -1.61
CA LYS A 159 21.95 -23.25 -1.03
C LYS A 159 22.01 -24.51 -1.89
N THR A 160 22.92 -24.56 -2.85
CA THR A 160 23.28 -25.74 -3.63
C THR A 160 23.49 -26.91 -2.64
N PHE A 161 22.48 -27.76 -2.49
CA PHE A 161 22.55 -28.98 -1.71
C PHE A 161 22.05 -30.11 -2.59
N HIS A 162 23.04 -30.77 -3.21
CA HIS A 162 23.03 -32.17 -3.62
C HIS A 162 21.78 -32.69 -4.36
N GLU A 163 21.76 -32.48 -5.66
CA GLU A 163 21.23 -33.48 -6.58
C GLU A 163 22.20 -34.67 -6.62
N ILE A 164 22.11 -35.54 -5.61
CA ILE A 164 22.51 -36.95 -5.74
C ILE A 164 21.20 -37.72 -5.82
N LEU A 165 20.58 -37.72 -7.00
CA LEU A 165 19.71 -38.78 -7.45
C LEU A 165 20.13 -39.10 -8.88
N VAL A 166 20.65 -40.31 -9.05
CA VAL A 166 21.14 -40.87 -10.31
C VAL A 166 20.01 -40.96 -11.34
N PRO A 167 20.28 -40.58 -12.60
CA PRO A 167 19.81 -41.37 -13.72
C PRO A 167 20.98 -41.79 -14.62
N THR A 168 20.92 -43.04 -15.04
CA THR A 168 21.72 -43.63 -16.11
C THR A 168 21.45 -42.93 -17.46
N ASP A 169 22.37 -43.19 -18.40
CA ASP A 169 22.23 -43.21 -19.86
C ASP A 169 21.77 -41.92 -20.59
N ASP A 170 22.75 -41.12 -21.08
CA ASP A 170 23.14 -41.07 -22.52
C ASP A 170 23.98 -39.84 -22.90
N ALA A 171 24.76 -40.03 -23.98
CA ALA A 171 25.59 -39.06 -24.74
C ALA A 171 27.01 -38.72 -24.21
N GLY A 172 27.93 -39.61 -24.59
CA GLY A 172 29.27 -39.35 -25.12
C GLY A 172 29.98 -38.02 -24.79
N MET A 173 30.98 -38.10 -23.91
CA MET A 173 32.12 -37.18 -23.92
C MET A 173 33.43 -37.98 -23.85
N ASN A 174 34.22 -37.79 -24.90
CA ASN A 174 35.59 -38.25 -25.06
C ASN A 174 36.49 -37.65 -23.97
N TRP A 175 36.94 -38.46 -23.01
CA TRP A 175 37.98 -38.08 -22.07
C TRP A 175 39.35 -38.57 -22.58
N PRO A 176 40.40 -37.74 -22.58
CA PRO A 176 41.67 -38.01 -23.27
C PRO A 176 42.58 -39.03 -22.54
N HIS A 177 42.03 -39.97 -21.77
CA HIS A 177 42.81 -40.98 -21.07
C HIS A 177 43.03 -42.28 -21.86
N SER A 178 42.21 -42.59 -22.88
CA SER A 178 42.40 -43.78 -23.72
C SER A 178 43.36 -43.58 -24.90
N LEU A 179 43.44 -42.37 -25.48
CA LEU A 179 44.36 -42.10 -26.61
C LEU A 179 45.84 -42.12 -26.19
N VAL A 180 46.13 -41.78 -24.94
CA VAL A 180 47.49 -41.83 -24.37
C VAL A 180 47.99 -43.27 -24.21
N LEU A 181 47.09 -44.21 -23.86
CA LEU A 181 47.44 -45.63 -23.73
C LEU A 181 47.65 -46.31 -25.10
N VAL A 182 46.90 -45.91 -26.13
CA VAL A 182 47.04 -46.46 -27.48
C VAL A 182 48.33 -46.00 -28.16
N LEU A 183 48.74 -44.74 -27.97
CA LEU A 183 50.03 -44.24 -28.48
C LEU A 183 51.23 -44.85 -27.75
N SER A 184 51.09 -45.14 -26.45
CA SER A 184 52.13 -45.84 -25.68
C SER A 184 52.35 -47.26 -26.20
N LEU A 185 51.28 -48.00 -26.51
CA LEU A 185 51.40 -49.38 -26.99
C LEU A 185 51.90 -49.45 -28.44
N LEU A 186 51.54 -48.49 -29.31
CA LEU A 186 52.09 -48.41 -30.67
C LEU A 186 53.59 -48.07 -30.72
N SER A 187 54.12 -47.36 -29.72
CA SER A 187 55.56 -47.09 -29.62
C SER A 187 56.39 -48.32 -29.20
N CYS A 188 55.78 -49.29 -28.52
CA CYS A 188 56.44 -50.53 -28.10
C CYS A 188 56.55 -51.58 -29.20
N PHE A 189 55.84 -51.43 -30.33
CA PHE A 189 55.89 -52.34 -31.48
C PHE A 189 56.75 -51.83 -32.66
N LEU A 190 57.41 -50.67 -32.52
CA LEU A 190 58.30 -50.11 -33.55
C LEU A 190 59.80 -50.18 -33.18
N PHE A 191 60.15 -50.79 -32.04
CA PHE A 191 61.53 -51.08 -31.66
C PHE A 191 61.67 -52.49 -31.06
N TYR A 192 61.23 -53.54 -31.77
CA TYR A 192 61.89 -54.85 -31.86
C TYR A 192 61.17 -55.74 -32.89
#